data_AF-A0A5K1A2X4-F1
#
_entry.id   AF-A0A5K1A2X4-F1
#
_cell.length_a   1.000
_cell.length_b   1.000
_cell.length_c   1.000
_cell.angle_alpha   90.00
_cell.angle_beta   90.00
_cell.angle_gamma   90.00
#
_symmetry.space_group_name_H-M   'P 1'
#
loop_
_entity.id
_entity.type
_entity.pdbx_description
1 polymer ?
#
loop_
_entity_poly.entity_id
_entity_poly.type
_entity_poly.pdbx_seq_one_letter_code
_entity_poly.pdbx_strand_id
1 'polypeptide(L)'
;EDEKHVCLFGGLDMGWIEEFTKKLEEVMRVAETNIQMLYLGVPQPSTPTGTQQIIDTLSKERIGESKVDIGLIGFFWTRLECMLHSLMQIRKKSAVQDKVTLLLTRGSSGRGWALLLKGNGKWFQGDGSALLSQLADFKSWKNEIPTKGFIDAIDASYERYFKQ
;
A
#
# COMPACT_ATOMS: atom_id res chain seq x y z
N GLU A 1 12.43 -8.85 -18.49
CA GLU A 1 11.85 -9.39 -17.25
C GLU A 1 10.54 -8.66 -17.01
N ASP A 2 9.44 -9.39 -16.85
CA ASP A 2 8.17 -8.76 -16.48
C ASP A 2 8.37 -8.04 -15.14
N GLU A 3 8.19 -6.72 -15.13
CA GLU A 3 8.37 -5.91 -13.94
C GLU A 3 7.33 -6.31 -12.90
N LYS A 4 7.72 -7.14 -11.94
CA LYS A 4 6.83 -7.56 -10.84
C LYS A 4 6.59 -6.36 -9.91
N HIS A 5 5.34 -5.92 -9.89
CA HIS A 5 4.86 -4.92 -8.94
C HIS A 5 4.12 -5.61 -7.80
N VAL A 6 4.27 -5.10 -6.59
CA VAL A 6 3.57 -5.58 -5.40
C VAL A 6 2.86 -4.41 -4.74
N CYS A 7 1.59 -4.60 -4.38
CA CYS A 7 0.82 -3.66 -3.57
C CYS A 7 0.61 -4.28 -2.19
N LEU A 8 1.26 -3.74 -1.17
CA LEU A 8 0.91 -4.04 0.21
C LEU A 8 -0.13 -3.03 0.66
N PHE A 9 -1.26 -3.46 1.21
CA PHE A 9 -2.31 -2.54 1.64
C PHE A 9 -2.96 -3.01 2.93
N GLY A 10 -3.66 -2.10 3.62
CA GLY A 10 -4.33 -2.45 4.85
C GLY A 10 -5.18 -1.33 5.43
N GLY A 11 -5.91 -1.63 6.50
CA GLY A 11 -6.92 -0.75 7.10
C GLY A 11 -7.97 -1.59 7.81
N LEU A 12 -8.92 -0.96 8.48
CA LEU A 12 -10.07 -1.65 9.10
C LEU A 12 -11.40 -1.29 8.45
N ASP A 13 -11.39 -0.38 7.48
CA ASP A 13 -12.56 0.03 6.71
C ASP A 13 -12.74 -0.87 5.48
N MET A 14 -13.70 -1.80 5.56
CA MET A 14 -13.99 -2.73 4.46
C MET A 14 -14.48 -2.00 3.20
N GLY A 15 -15.26 -0.92 3.34
CA GLY A 15 -15.76 -0.15 2.20
C GLY A 15 -14.60 0.51 1.44
N TRP A 16 -13.61 1.04 2.18
CA TRP A 16 -12.38 1.53 1.56
C TRP A 16 -11.61 0.41 0.87
N ILE A 17 -11.46 -0.76 1.51
CA ILE A 17 -10.71 -1.90 0.94
C ILE A 17 -11.32 -2.34 -0.40
N GLU A 18 -12.63 -2.57 -0.44
CA GLU A 18 -13.35 -3.00 -1.65
C GLU A 18 -13.22 -1.97 -2.79
N GLU A 19 -13.40 -0.69 -2.48
CA GLU A 19 -13.30 0.37 -3.48
C GLU A 19 -11.87 0.51 -4.01
N PHE A 20 -10.89 0.45 -3.10
CA PHE A 20 -9.47 0.54 -3.43
C PHE A 20 -9.04 -0.59 -4.37
N THR A 21 -9.33 -1.85 -4.01
CA THR A 21 -8.90 -3.01 -4.79
C THR A 21 -9.57 -3.01 -6.16
N LYS A 22 -10.87 -2.70 -6.24
CA LYS A 22 -11.58 -2.59 -7.51
C LYS A 22 -10.99 -1.52 -8.42
N LYS A 23 -10.72 -0.33 -7.88
CA LYS A 23 -10.10 0.75 -8.67
C LYS A 23 -8.68 0.39 -9.11
N LEU A 24 -7.90 -0.26 -8.25
CA LEU A 24 -6.55 -0.69 -8.60
C LEU A 24 -6.59 -1.75 -9.72
N GLU A 25 -7.52 -2.70 -9.69
CA GLU A 25 -7.72 -3.68 -10.77
C GLU A 25 -8.10 -3.02 -12.10
N GLU A 26 -8.99 -2.02 -12.07
CA GLU A 26 -9.35 -1.23 -13.26
C GLU A 26 -8.11 -0.51 -13.84
N VAL A 27 -7.30 0.10 -12.98
CA VAL A 27 -6.04 0.75 -13.34
C VAL A 27 -5.05 -0.26 -13.92
N MET A 28 -4.89 -1.42 -13.29
CA MET A 28 -4.02 -2.51 -13.75
C MET A 28 -4.38 -2.97 -15.16
N ARG A 29 -5.68 -3.14 -15.42
CA ARG A 29 -6.18 -3.55 -16.74
C ARG A 29 -5.88 -2.52 -17.82
N VAL A 30 -6.06 -1.23 -17.53
CA VAL A 30 -5.85 -0.16 -18.52
C VAL A 30 -4.36 0.14 -18.72
N ALA A 31 -3.56 0.05 -17.66
CA ALA A 31 -2.11 0.27 -17.71
C ALA A 31 -1.33 -0.96 -18.20
N GLU A 32 -2.00 -2.09 -18.45
CA GLU A 32 -1.38 -3.38 -18.79
C GLU A 32 -0.28 -3.78 -17.80
N THR A 33 -0.49 -3.50 -16.52
CA THR A 33 0.46 -3.81 -15.45
C THR A 33 -0.04 -4.93 -14.56
N ASN A 34 0.88 -5.77 -14.12
CA ASN A 34 0.61 -6.85 -13.18
C ASN A 34 1.10 -6.47 -11.78
N ILE A 35 0.15 -6.25 -10.86
CA ILE A 35 0.42 -5.88 -9.47
C ILE A 35 -0.19 -6.95 -8.57
N GLN A 36 0.68 -7.64 -7.81
CA GLN A 36 0.23 -8.60 -6.80
C GLN A 36 -0.21 -7.84 -5.55
N MET A 37 -1.48 -7.95 -5.17
CA MET A 37 -2.04 -7.27 -4.00
C MET A 37 -1.99 -8.17 -2.77
N LEU A 38 -1.38 -7.71 -1.67
CA LEU A 38 -1.33 -8.40 -0.38
C LEU A 38 -1.89 -7.52 0.73
N TYR A 39 -2.87 -8.06 1.45
CA TYR A 39 -3.47 -7.40 2.61
C TYR A 39 -2.63 -7.65 3.87
N LEU A 40 -2.24 -6.58 4.56
CA LEU A 40 -1.44 -6.58 5.78
C LEU A 40 -2.12 -5.88 6.96
N GLY A 41 -3.39 -5.50 6.84
CA GLY A 41 -4.17 -4.92 7.94
C GLY A 41 -3.54 -3.66 8.56
N VAL A 42 -3.56 -3.59 9.89
CA VAL A 42 -3.01 -2.45 10.65
C VAL A 42 -1.93 -2.92 11.63
N PRO A 43 -0.96 -2.07 12.00
CA PRO A 43 -0.02 -2.37 13.08
C PRO A 43 -0.80 -2.60 14.38
N GLN A 44 -0.51 -3.70 15.07
CA GLN A 44 -1.05 -4.03 16.40
C GLN A 44 -2.55 -3.68 16.56
N PRO A 45 -3.47 -4.41 15.92
CA PRO A 45 -4.88 -4.07 15.95
C PRO A 45 -5.40 -4.05 17.39
N SER A 46 -6.13 -3.00 17.76
CA SER A 46 -6.75 -2.86 19.09
C SER A 46 -7.74 -4.00 19.40
N THR A 47 -8.27 -4.64 18.36
CA THR A 47 -9.01 -5.91 18.44
C THR A 47 -8.48 -6.88 17.36
N PRO A 48 -7.92 -8.05 17.75
CA PRO A 48 -7.47 -9.06 16.78
C PRO A 48 -8.58 -9.51 15.80
N THR A 49 -9.84 -9.42 16.24
CA THR A 49 -11.03 -9.85 15.51
C THR A 49 -11.26 -9.06 14.23
N GLY A 50 -10.98 -7.75 14.20
CA GLY A 50 -11.29 -6.91 13.04
C GLY A 50 -10.44 -7.26 11.82
N THR A 51 -9.13 -7.49 12.01
CA THR A 51 -8.25 -7.89 10.90
C THR A 51 -8.59 -9.29 10.39
N GLN A 52 -8.91 -10.24 11.28
CA GLN A 52 -9.30 -11.60 10.89
C GLN A 52 -10.61 -11.61 10.09
N GLN A 53 -11.62 -10.85 10.52
CA GLN A 53 -12.89 -10.74 9.80
C GLN A 53 -12.70 -10.23 8.36
N ILE A 54 -11.82 -9.24 8.18
CA ILE A 54 -11.49 -8.73 6.84
C ILE A 54 -10.79 -9.83 6.01
N ILE A 55 -9.79 -10.53 6.57
CA ILE A 55 -9.11 -11.63 5.86
C ILE A 55 -10.09 -12.71 5.40
N ASP A 56 -11.05 -13.06 6.27
CA ASP A 56 -12.08 -14.05 5.96
C ASP A 56 -12.99 -13.59 4.82
N THR A 57 -13.37 -12.30 4.81
CA THR A 57 -14.17 -11.71 3.73
C THR A 57 -13.39 -11.65 2.42
N LEU A 58 -12.16 -11.13 2.42
CA LEU A 58 -11.31 -11.06 1.23
C LEU A 58 -11.05 -12.45 0.63
N SER A 59 -10.92 -13.47 1.47
CA SER A 59 -10.75 -14.86 1.02
C SER A 59 -12.01 -15.46 0.40
N LYS A 60 -13.19 -15.10 0.89
CA LYS A 60 -14.47 -15.49 0.27
C LYS A 60 -14.66 -14.81 -1.08
N GLU A 61 -14.30 -13.53 -1.17
CA GLU A 61 -14.52 -12.69 -2.35
C GLU A 61 -13.40 -12.76 -3.38
N ARG A 62 -12.28 -13.43 -3.05
CA ARG A 62 -11.07 -13.57 -3.90
C ARG A 62 -10.44 -12.22 -4.27
N ILE A 63 -10.47 -11.28 -3.35
CA ILE A 63 -9.87 -9.95 -3.52
C ILE A 63 -8.37 -10.04 -3.18
N GLY A 64 -7.52 -9.85 -4.19
CA GLY A 64 -6.06 -9.95 -4.05
C GLY A 64 -5.55 -11.34 -3.64
N GLU A 65 -4.28 -11.43 -3.25
CA GLU A 65 -3.74 -12.61 -2.57
C GLU A 65 -4.09 -12.56 -1.08
N SER A 66 -5.35 -12.85 -0.77
CA SER A 66 -5.94 -12.81 0.57
C SER A 66 -5.44 -13.92 1.51
N LYS A 67 -4.43 -14.70 1.12
CA LYS A 67 -3.97 -15.92 1.84
C LYS A 67 -2.78 -15.67 2.77
N VAL A 68 -2.53 -14.42 3.17
CA VAL A 68 -1.44 -14.13 4.11
C VAL A 68 -1.90 -14.51 5.51
N ASP A 69 -1.17 -15.44 6.13
CA ASP A 69 -1.40 -15.86 7.51
C ASP A 69 -1.32 -14.66 8.48
N ILE A 70 -2.26 -14.57 9.42
CA ILE A 70 -2.34 -13.45 10.36
C ILE A 70 -1.08 -13.34 11.26
N GLY A 71 -0.44 -14.46 11.57
CA GLY A 71 0.85 -14.48 12.25
C GLY A 71 1.96 -13.87 11.40
N LEU A 72 1.99 -14.16 10.10
CA LEU A 72 2.93 -13.51 9.17
C LEU A 72 2.70 -12.00 9.05
N ILE A 73 1.44 -11.55 9.05
CA ILE A 73 1.09 -10.12 9.11
C ILE A 73 1.64 -9.49 10.40
N GLY A 74 1.44 -10.15 11.54
CA GLY A 74 2.00 -9.71 12.82
C GLY A 74 3.52 -9.58 12.78
N PHE A 75 4.22 -10.60 12.26
CA PHE A 75 5.67 -10.55 12.09
C PHE A 75 6.14 -9.43 11.17
N PHE A 76 5.41 -9.15 10.08
CA PHE A 76 5.73 -8.03 9.20
C PHE A 76 5.78 -6.70 9.96
N TRP A 77 4.76 -6.41 10.76
CA TRP A 77 4.71 -5.18 11.55
C TRP A 77 5.80 -5.12 12.62
N THR A 78 6.01 -6.21 13.37
CA THR A 78 7.09 -6.29 14.36
C THR A 78 8.46 -6.04 13.71
N ARG A 79 8.69 -6.56 12.49
CA ARG A 79 9.94 -6.32 11.77
C ARG A 79 10.11 -4.85 11.37
N LEU A 80 9.06 -4.15 10.97
CA LEU A 80 9.12 -2.72 10.67
C LEU A 80 9.41 -1.88 11.91
N GLU A 81 8.80 -2.21 13.05
CA GLU A 81 9.07 -1.55 14.34
C GLU A 81 10.53 -1.76 14.77
N CYS A 82 11.03 -3.00 14.69
CA CYS A 82 12.44 -3.30 14.96
C CYS A 82 13.39 -2.56 13.99
N MET A 83 13.02 -2.47 12.71
CA MET A 83 13.80 -1.73 11.72
C MET A 83 13.84 -0.24 12.07
N LEU A 84 12.70 0.37 12.42
CA LEU A 84 12.66 1.77 12.85
C LEU A 84 13.50 2.00 14.11
N HIS A 85 13.39 1.12 15.11
CA HIS A 85 14.20 1.18 16.33
C HIS A 85 15.71 1.16 16.01
N SER A 86 16.15 0.24 15.13
CA SER A 86 17.54 0.17 14.69
C SER A 86 17.98 1.42 13.92
N LEU A 87 17.15 1.91 12.99
CA LEU A 87 17.44 3.12 12.22
C LEU A 87 17.54 4.37 13.09
N MET A 88 16.74 4.49 14.17
CA MET A 88 16.82 5.61 15.10
C MET A 88 18.12 5.63 15.92
N GLN A 89 18.77 4.48 16.13
CA GLN A 89 20.07 4.41 16.82
C GLN A 89 21.22 4.85 15.93
N ILE A 90 21.05 4.80 14.60
CA ILE A 90 22.03 5.30 13.64
C ILE A 90 21.96 6.83 13.66
N ARG A 91 23.07 7.50 13.99
CA ARG A 91 23.17 8.99 14.06
C ARG A 91 23.06 9.70 12.71
N LYS A 92 22.59 9.01 11.66
CA LYS A 92 22.41 9.54 10.31
C LYS A 92 20.98 9.24 9.85
N LYS A 93 20.20 10.29 9.73
CA LYS A 93 18.85 10.20 9.17
C LYS A 93 18.92 9.66 7.74
N SER A 94 18.11 8.64 7.44
CA SER A 94 18.03 8.03 6.11
C SER A 94 16.63 8.17 5.52
N ALA A 95 16.53 8.22 4.20
CA ALA A 95 15.23 8.22 3.52
C ALA A 95 14.41 6.95 3.82
N VAL A 96 15.07 5.84 4.18
CA VAL A 96 14.42 4.61 4.63
C VAL A 96 13.73 4.82 5.97
N GLN A 97 14.37 5.52 6.91
CA GLN A 97 13.77 5.84 8.21
C GLN A 97 12.48 6.64 8.05
N ASP A 98 12.49 7.71 7.24
CA ASP A 98 11.29 8.54 7.00
C ASP A 98 10.14 7.71 6.43
N LYS A 99 10.45 6.80 5.51
CA LYS A 99 9.45 5.98 4.82
C LYS A 99 8.91 4.85 5.70
N VAL A 100 9.73 4.25 6.57
CA VAL A 100 9.26 3.29 7.57
C VAL A 100 8.40 3.99 8.62
N THR A 101 8.81 5.16 9.11
CA THR A 101 8.02 5.97 10.04
C THR A 101 6.66 6.35 9.43
N LEU A 102 6.64 6.79 8.17
CA LEU A 102 5.41 7.16 7.48
C LEU A 102 4.45 5.97 7.33
N LEU A 103 4.98 4.80 6.97
CA LEU A 103 4.21 3.57 6.83
C LEU A 103 3.54 3.16 8.16
N LEU A 104 4.31 3.13 9.24
CA LEU A 104 3.79 2.81 10.58
C LEU A 104 2.72 3.83 11.02
N THR A 105 2.98 5.12 10.81
CA THR A 105 2.04 6.20 11.18
C THR A 105 0.71 6.09 10.42
N ARG A 106 0.77 5.88 9.09
CA ARG A 106 -0.44 5.73 8.26
C ARG A 106 -1.19 4.44 8.57
N GLY A 107 -0.45 3.34 8.75
CA GLY A 107 -1.00 2.03 9.10
C GLY A 107 -1.83 2.07 10.38
N SER A 108 -1.39 2.80 11.39
CA SER A 108 -2.10 2.94 12.66
C SER A 108 -3.39 3.76 12.60
N SER A 109 -3.67 4.46 11.49
CA SER A 109 -4.87 5.32 11.39
C SER A 109 -6.18 4.55 11.21
N GLY A 110 -6.12 3.28 10.77
CA GLY A 110 -7.29 2.46 10.45
C GLY A 110 -8.05 2.84 9.17
N ARG A 111 -7.79 4.02 8.58
CA ARG A 111 -8.53 4.62 7.44
C ARG A 111 -8.13 4.11 6.05
N GLY A 112 -7.29 3.09 5.98
CA GLY A 112 -6.74 2.60 4.73
C GLY A 112 -5.36 3.17 4.41
N TRP A 113 -4.45 2.32 3.93
CA TRP A 113 -3.14 2.69 3.44
C TRP A 113 -2.70 1.71 2.36
N ALA A 114 -1.82 2.15 1.46
CA ALA A 114 -1.14 1.23 0.56
C ALA A 114 0.30 1.63 0.26
N LEU A 115 1.09 0.62 -0.07
CA LEU A 115 2.48 0.69 -0.45
C LEU A 115 2.66 -0.09 -1.76
N LEU A 116 2.97 0.64 -2.83
CA LEU A 116 3.31 0.06 -4.12
C LEU A 116 4.82 -0.08 -4.23
N LEU A 117 5.28 -1.27 -4.57
CA LEU A 117 6.68 -1.66 -4.68
C LEU A 117 6.98 -2.12 -6.11
N LYS A 118 8.17 -1.78 -6.59
CA LYS A 118 8.76 -2.31 -7.82
C LYS A 118 10.11 -2.93 -7.51
N GLY A 119 10.43 -4.06 -8.14
CA GLY A 119 11.60 -4.89 -7.81
C GLY A 119 12.97 -4.21 -7.80
N ASN A 120 13.10 -3.02 -8.39
CA ASN A 120 14.32 -2.20 -8.38
C ASN A 120 14.45 -1.27 -7.14
N GLY A 121 13.63 -1.46 -6.11
CA GLY A 121 13.66 -0.66 -4.88
C GLY A 121 12.87 0.64 -4.95
N LYS A 122 12.17 0.92 -6.06
CA LYS A 122 11.21 2.01 -6.14
C LYS A 122 9.96 1.66 -5.36
N TRP A 123 9.44 2.66 -4.65
CA TRP A 123 8.24 2.50 -3.85
C TRP A 123 7.50 3.80 -3.65
N PHE A 124 6.19 3.69 -3.61
CA PHE A 124 5.23 4.76 -3.41
C PHE A 124 4.32 4.39 -2.22
N GLN A 125 4.03 5.36 -1.34
CA GLN A 125 3.13 5.19 -0.21
C GLN A 125 1.97 6.18 -0.30
N GLY A 126 0.75 5.66 -0.22
CA GLY A 126 -0.47 6.48 -0.20
C GLY A 126 -1.29 6.29 1.08
N ASP A 127 -1.79 7.41 1.60
CA ASP A 127 -2.90 7.43 2.57
C ASP A 127 -4.22 7.10 1.87
N GLY A 128 -5.13 6.42 2.58
CA GLY A 128 -6.31 5.78 2.00
C GLY A 128 -7.17 6.67 1.11
N SER A 129 -7.64 7.82 1.59
CA SER A 129 -8.57 8.68 0.85
C SER A 129 -7.91 9.39 -0.33
N ALA A 130 -6.69 9.91 -0.12
CA ALA A 130 -5.91 10.57 -1.16
C ALA A 130 -5.51 9.57 -2.27
N LEU A 131 -5.15 8.35 -1.90
CA LEU A 131 -4.77 7.33 -2.88
C LEU A 131 -5.97 6.89 -3.72
N LEU A 132 -7.11 6.69 -3.07
CA LEU A 132 -8.35 6.36 -3.76
C LEU A 132 -8.76 7.45 -4.77
N SER A 133 -8.53 8.72 -4.39
CA SER A 133 -8.72 9.86 -5.28
C SER A 133 -7.76 9.82 -6.48
N GLN A 134 -6.50 9.46 -6.27
CA GLN A 134 -5.52 9.31 -7.36
C GLN A 134 -5.82 8.16 -8.32
N LEU A 135 -6.34 7.04 -7.81
CA LEU A 135 -6.80 5.94 -8.66
C LEU A 135 -8.06 6.33 -9.43
N ALA A 136 -8.98 7.10 -8.83
CA ALA A 136 -10.16 7.63 -9.51
C ALA A 136 -9.78 8.57 -10.67
N ASP A 137 -8.75 9.40 -10.44
CA ASP A 137 -8.23 10.33 -11.43
C ASP A 137 -7.16 9.71 -12.35
N PHE A 138 -7.16 8.39 -12.52
CA PHE A 138 -6.17 7.69 -13.35
C PHE A 138 -6.00 8.29 -14.76
N LYS A 139 -7.09 8.82 -15.33
CA LYS A 139 -7.07 9.43 -16.67
C LYS A 139 -6.12 10.63 -16.76
N SER A 140 -5.88 11.37 -15.68
CA SER A 140 -5.04 12.57 -15.68
C SER A 140 -3.56 12.26 -15.78
N TRP A 141 -3.11 11.09 -15.31
CA TRP A 141 -1.70 10.72 -15.24
C TRP A 141 -1.31 9.46 -16.01
N LYS A 142 -2.27 8.68 -16.55
CA LYS A 142 -1.99 7.45 -17.30
C LYS A 142 -0.97 7.61 -18.45
N ASN A 143 -0.95 8.78 -19.09
CA ASN A 143 -0.07 9.06 -20.23
C ASN A 143 1.40 9.25 -19.80
N GLU A 144 1.66 9.39 -18.50
CA GLU A 144 3.01 9.48 -17.95
C GLU A 144 3.67 8.10 -17.77
N ILE A 145 2.87 7.02 -17.70
CA ILE A 145 3.35 5.65 -17.44
C ILE A 145 4.37 5.17 -18.48
N PRO A 146 4.18 5.36 -19.80
CA PRO A 146 5.16 4.87 -20.79
C PRO A 146 6.54 5.53 -20.66
N THR A 147 6.61 6.72 -20.07
CA THR A 147 7.87 7.49 -19.94
C THR A 147 8.50 7.36 -18.55
N LYS A 148 7.70 7.30 -17.48
CA LYS A 148 8.16 7.27 -16.09
C LYS A 148 8.11 5.88 -15.45
N GLY A 149 7.25 5.02 -15.95
CA GLY A 149 6.81 3.80 -15.28
C GLY A 149 5.70 4.07 -14.26
N PHE A 150 5.01 3.00 -13.86
CA PHE A 150 3.79 3.08 -13.03
C PHE A 150 4.02 3.77 -11.68
N ILE A 151 5.03 3.33 -10.91
CA ILE A 151 5.33 3.86 -9.57
C ILE A 151 5.65 5.36 -9.60
N ASP A 152 6.50 5.80 -10.51
CA ASP A 152 6.91 7.22 -10.57
C ASP A 152 5.78 8.11 -11.10
N ALA A 153 4.91 7.58 -11.99
CA ALA A 153 3.75 8.30 -12.50
C ALA A 153 2.70 8.55 -11.41
N ILE A 154 2.37 7.52 -10.62
CA ILE A 154 1.41 7.67 -9.51
C ILE A 154 2.00 8.56 -8.40
N ASP A 155 3.29 8.43 -8.07
CA ASP A 155 3.94 9.26 -7.06
C ASP A 155 3.93 10.75 -7.46
N ALA A 156 4.30 11.04 -8.71
CA ALA A 156 4.24 12.41 -9.24
C ALA A 156 2.83 12.99 -9.25
N SER A 157 1.81 12.19 -9.56
CA SER A 157 0.41 12.63 -9.51
C SER A 157 -0.07 12.86 -8.08
N TYR A 158 0.28 11.94 -7.17
CA TYR A 158 -0.05 12.02 -5.75
C TYR A 158 0.57 13.27 -5.10
N GLU A 159 1.83 13.61 -5.42
CA GLU A 159 2.43 14.86 -4.93
C GLU A 159 1.68 16.11 -5.41
N ARG A 160 1.17 16.13 -6.64
CA ARG A 160 0.40 17.27 -7.18
C ARG A 160 -0.93 17.45 -6.46
N TYR A 161 -1.52 16.37 -5.94
CA TYR A 161 -2.77 16.43 -5.17
C TYR A 161 -2.63 17.22 -3.87
N PHE A 162 -1.49 17.15 -3.19
CA PHE A 162 -1.24 17.88 -1.94
C PHE A 162 -0.68 19.29 -2.14
N LYS A 163 -0.34 19.67 -3.37
CA LYS A 163 0.20 21.00 -3.72
C LYS A 163 -0.87 21.95 -4.26
N GLN A 164 -2.12 21.51 -4.40
CA GLN A 164 -3.29 22.31 -4.78
C GLN A 164 -3.92 22.96 -3.55
#